data_AF-A0A1S1UBY8-F1
#
_entry.id   AF-A0A1S1UBY8-F1
#
_cell.length_a   1.000
_cell.length_b   1.000
_cell.length_c   1.000
_cell.angle_alpha   90.00
_cell.angle_beta   90.00
_cell.angle_gamma   90.00
#
_symmetry.space_group_name_H-M   'P 1'
#
loop_
_entity.id
_entity.type
_entity.pdbx_description
1 polymer ?
#
loop_
_entity_poly.entity_id
_entity_poly.type
_entity_poly.pdbx_seq_one_letter_code
_entity_poly.pdbx_strand_id
1 'polypeptide(L)'
;MNAREKTPDQLPIGSDAATSDVAVHAKLELSAWCCAIVAPFIAKMGEARYYLRGINVSPAPGGGAIICATNGHAMGIYHDKNAVCEVAATFKFDSGTLAACAVGGAERLVVMRNNRLAVIDQHGVEVYIQPGSPVIDGSIPYPSYERVIPRAERLQRGMVAAVNGTLIGLVTQSTNVAERALRRSVYMRAIEFYNVEGDRNACTVARIADLPDFIAVLMPMRVDPVSSLLPEWLNAARSAA
;
A
#
# COMPACT_ATOMS: atom_id res chain seq x y z
N MET A 1 -6.19 43.51 -40.92
CA MET A 1 -7.65 43.30 -40.78
C MET A 1 -8.13 42.40 -41.91
N ASN A 2 -8.34 41.12 -41.62
CA ASN A 2 -9.56 40.36 -41.95
C ASN A 2 -9.32 38.89 -41.61
N ALA A 3 -10.00 38.47 -40.55
CA ALA A 3 -10.03 37.12 -40.03
C ALA A 3 -10.75 36.19 -41.03
N ARG A 4 -10.21 34.98 -41.22
CA ARG A 4 -10.98 33.85 -41.74
C ARG A 4 -11.23 32.90 -40.58
N GLU A 5 -12.49 32.82 -40.19
CA GLU A 5 -13.05 31.88 -39.23
C GLU A 5 -12.76 30.43 -39.67
N LYS A 6 -12.36 29.59 -38.72
CA LYS A 6 -12.32 28.13 -38.90
C LYS A 6 -13.50 27.53 -38.12
N THR A 7 -14.34 26.82 -38.84
CA THR A 7 -15.49 26.04 -38.33
C THR A 7 -15.03 24.93 -37.37
N PRO A 8 -15.83 24.60 -36.35
CA PRO A 8 -15.50 23.56 -35.37
C PRO A 8 -16.10 22.23 -35.80
N ASP A 9 -15.37 21.45 -36.58
CA ASP A 9 -15.60 20.00 -36.64
C ASP A 9 -14.41 19.33 -37.32
N GLN A 10 -14.05 18.14 -36.82
CA GLN A 10 -12.86 17.32 -37.12
C GLN A 10 -11.70 17.46 -36.12
N LEU A 11 -11.96 17.00 -34.89
CA LEU A 11 -10.92 16.30 -34.14
C LEU A 11 -10.80 14.87 -34.70
N PRO A 12 -9.59 14.37 -34.98
CA PRO A 12 -9.41 13.00 -35.43
C PRO A 12 -9.86 12.04 -34.33
N ILE A 13 -10.77 11.13 -34.67
CA ILE A 13 -11.13 9.99 -33.83
C ILE A 13 -9.86 9.16 -33.70
N GLY A 14 -9.23 9.24 -32.52
CA GLY A 14 -8.05 8.46 -32.18
C GLY A 14 -8.33 6.98 -32.37
N SER A 15 -7.61 6.40 -33.32
CA SER A 15 -7.55 4.99 -33.65
C SER A 15 -6.99 4.15 -32.50
N ASP A 16 -7.73 3.10 -32.12
CA ASP A 16 -7.26 1.75 -31.78
C ASP A 16 -6.10 1.55 -30.76
N ALA A 17 -5.92 2.46 -29.79
CA ALA A 17 -5.03 2.22 -28.64
C ALA A 17 -5.77 1.72 -27.37
N ALA A 18 -7.10 1.70 -27.36
CA ALA A 18 -7.90 1.40 -26.17
C ALA A 18 -8.33 -0.08 -26.04
N THR A 19 -8.08 -0.90 -27.06
CA THR A 19 -8.53 -2.30 -27.13
C THR A 19 -7.57 -3.29 -26.46
N SER A 20 -6.31 -2.91 -26.20
CA SER A 20 -5.30 -3.85 -25.67
C SER A 20 -5.36 -4.06 -24.16
N ASP A 21 -5.66 -3.04 -23.36
CA ASP A 21 -5.60 -3.14 -21.90
C ASP A 21 -6.81 -3.88 -21.31
N VAL A 22 -7.88 -4.00 -22.08
CA VAL A 22 -9.19 -4.52 -21.64
C VAL A 22 -9.13 -5.98 -21.21
N ALA A 23 -8.38 -6.79 -21.97
CA ALA A 23 -8.30 -8.22 -21.75
C ALA A 23 -7.29 -8.60 -20.66
N VAL A 24 -6.27 -7.75 -20.42
CA VAL A 24 -5.08 -8.11 -19.63
C VAL A 24 -5.39 -8.33 -18.16
N HIS A 25 -6.37 -7.61 -17.61
CA HIS A 25 -6.73 -7.67 -16.19
C HIS A 25 -8.15 -8.16 -15.93
N ALA A 26 -8.81 -8.77 -16.93
CA ALA A 26 -10.23 -9.13 -16.87
C ALA A 26 -10.58 -10.13 -15.74
N LYS A 27 -9.60 -10.87 -15.22
CA LYS A 27 -9.76 -11.85 -14.13
C LYS A 27 -9.21 -11.39 -12.79
N LEU A 28 -8.96 -10.08 -12.62
CA LEU A 28 -8.50 -9.56 -11.34
C LEU A 28 -9.57 -9.76 -10.27
N GLU A 29 -9.23 -10.45 -9.19
CA GLU A 29 -10.05 -10.59 -7.99
C GLU A 29 -9.16 -10.49 -6.75
N LEU A 30 -9.43 -9.52 -5.87
CA LEU A 30 -8.64 -9.29 -4.66
C LEU A 30 -9.58 -9.20 -3.46
N SER A 31 -9.19 -9.76 -2.31
CA SER A 31 -9.87 -9.51 -1.06
C SER A 31 -9.82 -8.01 -0.74
N ALA A 32 -10.98 -7.36 -0.71
CA ALA A 32 -11.04 -5.90 -0.70
C ALA A 32 -10.34 -5.30 0.53
N TRP A 33 -10.46 -5.96 1.68
CA TRP A 33 -9.83 -5.52 2.92
C TRP A 33 -8.30 -5.50 2.85
N CYS A 34 -7.66 -6.37 2.08
CA CYS A 34 -6.20 -6.37 1.89
C CYS A 34 -5.74 -5.07 1.22
N CYS A 35 -6.46 -4.60 0.19
CA CYS A 35 -6.21 -3.32 -0.46
C CYS A 35 -6.33 -2.16 0.53
N ALA A 36 -7.35 -2.18 1.39
CA ALA A 36 -7.54 -1.14 2.40
C ALA A 36 -6.43 -1.14 3.47
N ILE A 37 -5.90 -2.31 3.85
CA ILE A 37 -4.83 -2.42 4.85
C ILE A 37 -3.53 -1.78 4.36
N VAL A 38 -3.16 -1.94 3.09
CA VAL A 38 -1.92 -1.36 2.55
C VAL A 38 -2.09 0.09 2.08
N ALA A 39 -3.34 0.56 1.89
CA ALA A 39 -3.63 1.91 1.41
C ALA A 39 -2.96 3.07 2.18
N PRO A 40 -2.72 3.02 3.51
CA PRO A 40 -2.00 4.07 4.23
C PRO A 40 -0.61 4.38 3.65
N PHE A 41 0.00 3.43 2.93
CA PHE A 41 1.34 3.57 2.36
C PHE A 41 1.33 4.18 0.95
N ILE A 42 0.19 4.50 0.36
CA ILE A 42 0.12 5.12 -0.98
C ILE A 42 0.74 6.54 -0.93
N ALA A 43 1.51 6.90 -1.96
CA ALA A 43 2.06 8.25 -2.09
C ALA A 43 0.95 9.30 -2.20
N LYS A 44 1.11 10.45 -1.54
CA LYS A 44 0.07 11.49 -1.52
C LYS A 44 -0.01 12.27 -2.83
N MET A 45 -1.14 12.92 -3.06
CA MET A 45 -1.26 13.91 -4.13
C MET A 45 -0.22 15.02 -3.95
N GLY A 46 0.37 15.48 -5.06
CA GLY A 46 1.44 16.47 -5.06
C GLY A 46 2.85 15.88 -5.03
N GLU A 47 3.04 14.60 -4.69
CA GLU A 47 4.34 13.94 -4.83
C GLU A 47 4.68 13.69 -6.30
N ALA A 48 5.94 13.91 -6.71
CA ALA A 48 6.37 13.79 -8.11
C ALA A 48 6.26 12.37 -8.68
N ARG A 49 6.36 11.34 -7.83
CA ARG A 49 6.33 9.92 -8.22
C ARG A 49 4.90 9.44 -8.38
N TYR A 50 4.26 9.83 -9.48
CA TYR A 50 2.85 9.50 -9.73
C TYR A 50 2.58 7.98 -9.78
N TYR A 51 3.57 7.17 -10.19
CA TYR A 51 3.49 5.72 -10.23
C TYR A 51 3.38 5.06 -8.84
N LEU A 52 3.61 5.82 -7.76
CA LEU A 52 3.40 5.38 -6.37
C LEU A 52 2.03 5.75 -5.80
N ARG A 53 1.17 6.40 -6.60
CA ARG A 53 -0.18 6.85 -6.18
C ARG A 53 -1.25 5.76 -6.28
N GLY A 54 -0.83 4.51 -6.23
CA GLY A 54 -1.69 3.35 -6.34
C GLY A 54 -1.12 2.16 -5.59
N ILE A 55 -1.86 1.06 -5.68
CA ILE A 55 -1.49 -0.23 -5.12
C ILE A 55 -0.99 -1.09 -6.26
N ASN A 56 0.25 -1.55 -6.15
CA ASN A 56 0.79 -2.56 -7.03
C ASN A 56 0.27 -3.93 -6.62
N VAL A 57 -0.22 -4.68 -7.60
CA VAL A 57 -0.72 -6.04 -7.44
C VAL A 57 0.06 -6.91 -8.40
N SER A 58 0.59 -8.02 -7.91
CA SER A 58 1.37 -8.96 -8.72
C SER A 58 1.04 -10.41 -8.35
N PRO A 59 1.09 -11.35 -9.31
CA PRO A 59 0.91 -12.77 -8.99
C PRO A 59 1.97 -13.23 -8.00
N ALA A 60 1.57 -13.93 -6.93
CA ALA A 60 2.51 -14.47 -5.98
C ALA A 60 3.04 -15.84 -6.46
N PRO A 61 4.35 -16.14 -6.33
CA PRO A 61 4.92 -17.42 -6.78
C PRO A 61 4.28 -18.69 -6.18
N GLY A 62 3.61 -18.58 -5.03
CA GLY A 62 2.91 -19.67 -4.35
C GLY A 62 1.38 -19.67 -4.54
N GLY A 63 0.87 -18.89 -5.49
CA GLY A 63 -0.57 -18.64 -5.65
C GLY A 63 -1.06 -17.45 -4.83
N GLY A 64 -2.23 -16.92 -5.21
CA GLY A 64 -2.70 -15.64 -4.72
C GLY A 64 -2.03 -14.45 -5.40
N ALA A 65 -2.04 -13.30 -4.73
CA ALA A 65 -1.39 -12.08 -5.20
C ALA A 65 -0.65 -11.35 -4.07
N ILE A 66 0.46 -10.69 -4.41
CA ILE A 66 1.11 -9.72 -3.54
C ILE A 66 0.50 -8.34 -3.81
N ILE A 67 0.01 -7.71 -2.75
CA ILE A 67 -0.62 -6.39 -2.75
C ILE A 67 0.32 -5.44 -2.01
N CYS A 68 0.87 -4.46 -2.72
CA CYS A 68 1.93 -3.59 -2.22
C CYS A 68 1.60 -2.12 -2.45
N ALA A 69 1.82 -1.28 -1.45
CA ALA A 69 1.79 0.18 -1.58
C ALA A 69 3.03 0.79 -0.92
N THR A 70 3.58 1.84 -1.52
CA THR A 70 4.71 2.59 -0.95
C THR A 70 4.64 4.07 -1.31
N ASN A 71 5.13 4.91 -0.40
CA ASN A 71 5.35 6.34 -0.61
C ASN A 71 6.86 6.65 -0.78
N GLY A 72 7.68 5.62 -0.96
CA GLY A 72 9.13 5.71 -1.06
C GLY A 72 9.87 5.88 0.28
N HIS A 73 9.16 6.05 1.40
CA HIS A 73 9.74 6.10 2.75
C HIS A 73 9.23 4.98 3.65
N ALA A 74 8.02 4.52 3.40
CA ALA A 74 7.46 3.33 3.99
C ALA A 74 6.70 2.54 2.94
N MET A 75 6.58 1.25 3.19
CA MET A 75 5.94 0.31 2.30
C MET A 75 5.12 -0.68 3.12
N GLY A 76 3.89 -0.94 2.71
CA GLY A 76 3.02 -1.97 3.26
C GLY A 76 2.80 -3.05 2.21
N ILE A 77 2.94 -4.30 2.61
CA ILE A 77 2.81 -5.48 1.74
C ILE A 77 1.88 -6.47 2.41
N TYR A 78 0.95 -7.00 1.62
CA TYR A 78 0.05 -8.07 2.04
C TYR A 78 0.07 -9.19 1.01
N HIS A 79 0.20 -10.45 1.45
CA HIS A 79 -0.02 -11.62 0.58
C HIS A 79 -1.47 -12.08 0.70
N ASP A 80 -2.27 -11.81 -0.34
CA ASP A 80 -3.64 -12.33 -0.44
C ASP A 80 -3.62 -13.70 -1.11
N LYS A 81 -3.74 -14.76 -0.30
CA LYS A 81 -3.69 -16.16 -0.75
C LYS A 81 -4.84 -16.56 -1.67
N ASN A 82 -5.96 -15.84 -1.61
CA ASN A 82 -7.17 -16.17 -2.37
C ASN A 82 -7.34 -15.29 -3.61
N ALA A 83 -6.47 -14.30 -3.79
CA ALA A 83 -6.53 -13.40 -4.93
C ALA A 83 -6.28 -14.11 -6.26
N VAL A 84 -6.94 -13.62 -7.30
CA VAL A 84 -6.66 -13.96 -8.70
C VAL A 84 -6.01 -12.75 -9.35
N CYS A 85 -4.76 -12.94 -9.80
CA CYS A 85 -4.01 -11.95 -10.55
C CYS A 85 -3.12 -12.69 -11.55
N GLU A 86 -3.31 -12.44 -12.84
CA GLU A 86 -2.50 -13.08 -13.90
C GLU A 86 -1.31 -12.20 -14.31
N VAL A 87 -1.49 -10.89 -14.26
CA VAL A 87 -0.52 -9.90 -14.73
C VAL A 87 -0.35 -8.80 -13.70
N ALA A 88 0.90 -8.48 -13.38
CA ALA A 88 1.22 -7.43 -12.44
C ALA A 88 0.82 -6.04 -13.00
N ALA A 89 0.20 -5.22 -12.16
CA ALA A 89 -0.18 -3.85 -12.52
C ALA A 89 -0.33 -2.97 -11.27
N THR A 90 -0.27 -1.66 -11.47
CA THR A 90 -0.52 -0.69 -10.41
C THR A 90 -1.88 -0.05 -10.63
N PHE A 91 -2.77 -0.20 -9.65
CA PHE A 91 -4.11 0.33 -9.71
C PHE A 91 -4.25 1.56 -8.81
N LYS A 92 -4.85 2.62 -9.34
CA LYS A 92 -5.34 3.74 -8.57
C LYS A 92 -6.57 3.30 -7.79
N PHE A 93 -6.59 3.63 -6.51
CA PHE A 93 -7.75 3.48 -5.63
C PHE A 93 -8.17 4.87 -5.15
N ASP A 94 -9.39 5.28 -5.46
CA ASP A 94 -9.96 6.49 -4.91
C ASP A 94 -10.51 6.27 -3.48
N SER A 95 -10.89 7.36 -2.83
CA SER A 95 -11.39 7.31 -1.46
C SER A 95 -12.67 6.49 -1.32
N GLY A 96 -13.54 6.48 -2.35
CA GLY A 96 -14.79 5.71 -2.32
C GLY A 96 -14.53 4.21 -2.41
N THR A 97 -13.61 3.80 -3.27
CA THR A 97 -13.15 2.43 -3.41
C THR A 97 -12.52 1.94 -2.11
N LEU A 98 -11.61 2.72 -1.52
CA LEU A 98 -10.96 2.36 -0.25
C LEU A 98 -11.97 2.29 0.91
N ALA A 99 -12.94 3.20 0.94
CA ALA A 99 -14.02 3.15 1.94
C ALA A 99 -14.87 1.87 1.77
N ALA A 100 -15.23 1.51 0.54
CA ALA A 100 -15.96 0.29 0.24
C ALA A 100 -15.15 -0.98 0.57
N CYS A 101 -13.83 -0.95 0.40
CA CYS A 101 -12.92 -2.03 0.74
C CYS A 101 -12.80 -2.26 2.26
N ALA A 102 -12.98 -1.22 3.06
CA ALA A 102 -12.74 -1.27 4.51
C ALA A 102 -13.99 -1.52 5.36
N VAL A 103 -15.13 -1.84 4.73
CA VAL A 103 -16.38 -2.14 5.44
C VAL A 103 -16.29 -3.52 6.08
N GLY A 104 -16.49 -3.57 7.41
CA GLY A 104 -16.42 -4.82 8.16
C GLY A 104 -17.61 -5.74 7.96
N GLY A 105 -17.32 -7.05 7.99
CA GLY A 105 -18.29 -8.16 8.13
C GLY A 105 -19.22 -8.42 6.95
N ALA A 106 -18.83 -7.97 5.77
CA ALA A 106 -19.25 -8.57 4.51
C ALA A 106 -17.99 -8.95 3.76
N GLU A 107 -17.92 -10.16 3.21
CA GLU A 107 -16.84 -10.51 2.31
C GLU A 107 -17.01 -9.71 1.02
N ARG A 108 -15.96 -8.98 0.64
CA ARG A 108 -15.96 -8.11 -0.53
C ARG A 108 -14.72 -8.37 -1.36
N LEU A 109 -14.91 -8.29 -2.66
CA LEU A 109 -13.83 -8.42 -3.64
C LEU A 109 -13.67 -7.11 -4.41
N VAL A 110 -12.42 -6.76 -4.68
CA VAL A 110 -12.07 -5.80 -5.72
C VAL A 110 -11.91 -6.58 -7.01
N VAL A 111 -12.66 -6.19 -8.04
CA VAL A 111 -12.66 -6.85 -9.35
C VAL A 111 -12.47 -5.85 -10.48
N MET A 112 -11.94 -6.33 -11.61
CA MET A 112 -11.95 -5.57 -12.86
C MET A 112 -13.22 -5.91 -13.65
N ARG A 113 -14.05 -4.91 -13.95
CA ARG A 113 -15.24 -5.07 -14.81
C ARG A 113 -15.32 -3.94 -15.82
N ASN A 114 -15.32 -4.28 -17.10
CA ASN A 114 -15.41 -3.31 -18.20
C ASN A 114 -14.40 -2.15 -18.03
N ASN A 115 -13.13 -2.49 -17.74
CA ASN A 115 -12.02 -1.54 -17.50
C ASN A 115 -12.20 -0.59 -16.32
N ARG A 116 -13.05 -0.95 -15.37
CA ARG A 116 -13.23 -0.21 -14.13
C ARG A 116 -12.99 -1.13 -12.97
N LEU A 117 -12.39 -0.55 -11.94
CA LEU A 117 -12.23 -1.23 -10.68
C LEU A 117 -13.55 -1.10 -9.91
N ALA A 118 -14.13 -2.24 -9.54
CA ALA A 118 -15.37 -2.30 -8.79
C ALA A 118 -15.14 -3.06 -7.49
N VAL A 119 -15.88 -2.68 -6.45
CA VAL A 119 -16.00 -3.47 -5.22
C VAL A 119 -17.33 -4.18 -5.28
N ILE A 120 -17.30 -5.51 -5.20
CA ILE A 120 -18.47 -6.37 -5.15
C ILE A 120 -18.63 -6.99 -3.77
N ASP A 121 -19.86 -7.29 -3.38
CA ASP A 121 -20.14 -8.11 -2.20
C ASP A 121 -20.08 -9.62 -2.51
N GLN A 122 -20.29 -10.44 -1.49
CA GLN A 122 -20.38 -11.90 -1.55
C GLN A 122 -21.44 -12.45 -2.51
N HIS A 123 -22.39 -11.62 -2.96
CA HIS A 123 -23.42 -11.99 -3.93
C HIS A 123 -23.07 -11.52 -5.36
N GLY A 124 -21.90 -10.91 -5.55
CA GLY A 124 -21.44 -10.38 -6.83
C GLY A 124 -22.05 -9.03 -7.19
N VAL A 125 -22.78 -8.39 -6.26
CA VAL A 125 -23.42 -7.09 -6.46
C VAL A 125 -22.37 -5.99 -6.29
N GLU A 126 -22.33 -5.07 -7.25
CA GLU A 126 -21.43 -3.90 -7.21
C GLU A 126 -21.90 -2.93 -6.11
N VAL A 127 -21.12 -2.85 -5.03
CA VAL A 127 -21.35 -1.91 -3.93
C VAL A 127 -20.63 -0.57 -4.17
N TYR A 128 -19.62 -0.57 -5.04
CA TYR A 128 -18.95 0.63 -5.51
C TYR A 128 -18.30 0.40 -6.88
N ILE A 129 -18.33 1.41 -7.74
CA ILE A 129 -17.62 1.41 -9.02
C ILE A 129 -16.76 2.65 -9.08
N GLN A 130 -15.45 2.47 -9.25
CA GLN A 130 -14.53 3.58 -9.43
C GLN A 130 -14.73 4.22 -10.82
N PRO A 131 -14.90 5.55 -10.89
CA PRO A 131 -14.91 6.25 -12.18
C PRO A 131 -13.51 6.36 -12.79
N GLY A 132 -13.45 6.27 -14.13
CA GLY A 132 -12.22 6.45 -14.91
C GLY A 132 -11.34 5.19 -14.99
N SER A 133 -10.24 5.29 -15.73
CA SER A 133 -9.27 4.19 -15.85
C SER A 133 -8.56 3.96 -14.51
N PRO A 134 -8.61 2.73 -13.96
CA PRO A 134 -7.96 2.42 -12.70
C PRO A 134 -6.47 2.12 -12.87
N VAL A 135 -5.99 1.82 -14.07
CA VAL A 135 -4.60 1.42 -14.30
C VAL A 135 -3.73 2.68 -14.34
N ILE A 136 -2.71 2.72 -13.49
CA ILE A 136 -1.65 3.72 -13.57
C ILE A 136 -0.70 3.29 -14.69
N ASP A 137 -0.34 4.23 -15.56
CA ASP A 137 0.53 4.01 -16.71
C ASP A 137 1.76 3.15 -16.36
N GLY A 138 1.83 1.97 -17.00
CA GLY A 138 2.88 0.98 -16.80
C GLY A 138 4.20 1.30 -17.52
N SER A 139 4.27 2.40 -18.27
CA SER A 139 5.52 2.85 -18.92
C SER A 139 6.66 3.06 -17.92
N ILE A 140 6.32 3.45 -16.68
CA ILE A 140 7.23 3.46 -15.55
C ILE A 140 6.93 2.25 -14.66
N PRO A 141 7.85 1.27 -14.55
CA PRO A 141 7.61 0.10 -13.73
C PRO A 141 7.51 0.49 -12.25
N TYR A 142 6.68 -0.23 -11.51
CA TYR A 142 6.67 -0.13 -10.06
C TYR A 142 8.05 -0.57 -9.51
N PRO A 143 8.59 0.06 -8.45
CA PRO A 143 9.88 -0.31 -7.91
C PRO A 143 9.92 -1.80 -7.53
N SER A 144 11.05 -2.47 -7.80
CA SER A 144 11.31 -3.85 -7.38
C SER A 144 11.49 -3.93 -5.86
N TYR A 145 10.37 -3.88 -5.15
CA TYR A 145 10.31 -3.79 -3.70
C TYR A 145 10.89 -5.01 -3.00
N GLU A 146 10.92 -6.17 -3.67
CA GLU A 146 11.49 -7.41 -3.15
C GLU A 146 12.97 -7.25 -2.81
N ARG A 147 13.66 -6.32 -3.49
CA ARG A 147 15.07 -6.03 -3.24
C ARG A 147 15.33 -5.29 -1.94
N VAL A 148 14.32 -4.62 -1.39
CA VAL A 148 14.43 -3.84 -0.15
C VAL A 148 13.83 -4.57 1.06
N ILE A 149 13.19 -5.72 0.85
CA ILE A 149 12.73 -6.58 1.95
C ILE A 149 13.94 -7.38 2.46
N PRO A 150 14.34 -7.22 3.74
CA PRO A 150 15.42 -8.02 4.30
C PRO A 150 15.06 -9.51 4.37
N ARG A 151 16.07 -10.37 4.24
CA ARG A 151 15.90 -11.80 4.47
C ARG A 151 15.62 -12.08 5.95
N ALA A 152 14.78 -13.08 6.22
CA ALA A 152 14.31 -13.39 7.57
C ALA A 152 15.47 -13.70 8.54
N GLU A 153 16.54 -14.34 8.05
CA GLU A 153 17.69 -14.75 8.87
C GLU A 153 18.51 -13.55 9.38
N ARG A 154 18.33 -12.39 8.74
CA ARG A 154 19.00 -11.13 9.11
C ARG A 154 18.17 -10.29 10.08
N LEU A 155 16.92 -10.67 10.32
CA LEU A 155 16.01 -9.92 11.18
C LEU A 155 16.24 -10.25 12.66
N GLN A 156 16.39 -9.20 13.47
CA GLN A 156 16.50 -9.29 14.93
C GLN A 156 15.38 -8.47 15.56
N ARG A 157 14.83 -8.92 16.70
CA ARG A 157 13.76 -8.20 17.39
C ARG A 157 14.21 -6.81 17.87
N GLY A 158 13.30 -5.85 17.83
CA GLY A 158 13.49 -4.49 18.31
C GLY A 158 13.83 -3.48 17.23
N MET A 159 13.76 -2.20 17.59
CA MET A 159 14.16 -1.06 16.75
C MET A 159 15.53 -0.54 17.18
N VAL A 160 16.44 -0.36 16.23
CA VAL A 160 17.77 0.25 16.47
C VAL A 160 17.95 1.57 15.74
N ALA A 161 17.25 1.74 14.61
CA ALA A 161 17.25 2.97 13.85
C ALA A 161 16.25 3.98 14.41
N ALA A 162 16.55 5.27 14.29
CA ALA A 162 15.53 6.29 14.43
C ALA A 162 14.57 6.19 13.25
N VAL A 163 13.27 6.23 13.50
CA VAL A 163 12.23 6.18 12.47
C VAL A 163 11.32 7.38 12.67
N ASN A 164 10.91 8.01 11.57
CA ASN A 164 9.92 9.08 11.63
C ASN A 164 8.61 8.51 12.21
N GLY A 165 8.13 9.10 13.32
CA GLY A 165 6.91 8.65 14.00
C GLY A 165 5.67 8.63 13.11
N THR A 166 5.64 9.44 12.04
CA THR A 166 4.58 9.44 11.03
C THR A 166 4.53 8.11 10.27
N LEU A 167 5.69 7.49 9.99
CA LEU A 167 5.77 6.21 9.29
C LEU A 167 5.29 5.06 10.18
N ILE A 168 5.58 5.11 11.48
CA ILE A 168 4.99 4.19 12.46
C ILE A 168 3.47 4.37 12.49
N GLY A 169 2.99 5.62 12.44
CA GLY A 169 1.57 5.94 12.35
C GLY A 169 0.85 5.31 11.15
N LEU A 170 1.53 5.06 10.02
CA LEU A 170 0.96 4.34 8.88
C LEU A 170 0.66 2.87 9.24
N VAL A 171 1.56 2.21 9.97
CA VAL A 171 1.35 0.84 10.46
C VAL A 171 0.16 0.79 11.42
N THR A 172 0.04 1.79 12.31
CA THR A 172 -1.13 1.93 13.19
C THR A 172 -2.42 2.14 12.39
N GLN A 173 -2.40 2.92 11.30
CA GLN A 173 -3.57 3.05 10.43
C GLN A 173 -3.95 1.71 9.80
N SER A 174 -2.98 0.91 9.35
CA SER A 174 -3.23 -0.46 8.87
C SER A 174 -3.87 -1.35 9.93
N THR A 175 -3.42 -1.28 11.20
CA THR A 175 -4.08 -2.04 12.29
C THR A 175 -5.53 -1.62 12.49
N ASN A 176 -5.83 -0.31 12.42
CA ASN A 176 -7.18 0.19 12.58
C ASN A 176 -8.10 -0.25 11.43
N VAL A 177 -7.58 -0.24 10.20
CA VAL A 177 -8.31 -0.72 9.04
C VAL A 177 -8.58 -2.22 9.15
N ALA A 178 -7.59 -3.01 9.55
CA ALA A 178 -7.74 -4.45 9.73
C ALA A 178 -8.79 -4.80 10.77
N GLU A 179 -8.77 -4.16 11.95
CA GLU A 179 -9.77 -4.37 13.00
C GLU A 179 -11.19 -4.08 12.48
N ARG A 180 -11.36 -2.95 11.79
CA ARG A 180 -12.64 -2.57 11.21
C ARG A 180 -13.10 -3.55 10.14
N ALA A 181 -12.24 -3.90 9.18
CA ALA A 181 -12.59 -4.72 8.02
C ALA A 181 -12.79 -6.19 8.37
N LEU A 182 -11.99 -6.74 9.28
CA LEU A 182 -12.07 -8.15 9.68
C LEU A 182 -13.07 -8.39 10.82
N ARG A 183 -13.61 -7.35 11.46
CA ARG A 183 -14.45 -7.43 12.67
C ARG A 183 -13.86 -8.34 13.76
N ARG A 184 -12.54 -8.41 13.82
CA ARG A 184 -11.79 -9.11 14.85
C ARG A 184 -11.11 -8.08 15.70
N SER A 185 -11.18 -8.25 17.02
CA SER A 185 -10.30 -7.51 17.91
C SER A 185 -8.88 -7.93 17.56
N VAL A 186 -8.14 -7.06 16.90
CA VAL A 186 -6.69 -7.21 16.75
C VAL A 186 -6.14 -7.00 18.15
N TYR A 187 -5.63 -8.05 18.78
CA TYR A 187 -5.23 -8.06 20.18
C TYR A 187 -4.28 -6.89 20.45
N MET A 188 -4.76 -5.90 21.20
CA MET A 188 -4.05 -4.68 21.58
C MET A 188 -3.42 -3.89 20.40
N ARG A 189 -3.81 -4.17 19.15
CA ARG A 189 -3.15 -3.63 17.93
C ARG A 189 -1.62 -3.79 18.00
N ALA A 190 -1.16 -4.95 18.48
CA ALA A 190 0.25 -5.20 18.72
C ALA A 190 1.07 -5.14 17.42
N ILE A 191 2.07 -4.27 17.41
CA ILE A 191 3.05 -4.14 16.34
C ILE A 191 4.39 -4.62 16.87
N GLU A 192 4.95 -5.64 16.20
CA GLU A 192 6.31 -6.10 16.46
C GLU A 192 7.27 -5.42 15.50
N PHE A 193 8.42 -4.99 16.00
CA PHE A 193 9.46 -4.38 15.18
C PHE A 193 10.70 -5.26 15.13
N TYR A 194 11.35 -5.24 13.98
CA TYR A 194 12.56 -5.98 13.68
C TYR A 194 13.57 -5.06 12.98
N ASN A 195 14.84 -5.19 13.35
CA ASN A 195 15.97 -4.52 12.71
C ASN A 195 16.79 -5.52 11.89
N VAL A 196 17.65 -5.00 11.01
CA VAL A 196 18.54 -5.83 10.18
C VAL A 196 19.92 -5.85 10.83
N GLU A 197 20.27 -6.95 11.51
CA GLU A 197 21.60 -7.19 12.08
C GLU A 197 22.16 -6.03 12.94
N GLY A 198 21.30 -5.27 13.63
CA GLY A 198 21.70 -4.12 14.44
C GLY A 198 22.10 -2.87 13.64
N ASP A 199 21.99 -2.87 12.31
CA ASP A 199 22.36 -1.72 11.47
C ASP A 199 21.33 -0.58 11.58
N ARG A 200 21.76 0.55 12.13
CA ARG A 200 20.95 1.77 12.28
C ARG A 200 20.63 2.47 10.96
N ASN A 201 21.35 2.14 9.89
CA ASN A 201 21.13 2.68 8.55
C ASN A 201 20.26 1.75 7.68
N ALA A 202 19.94 0.55 8.18
CA ALA A 202 19.03 -0.35 7.51
C ALA A 202 17.56 -0.02 7.85
N CYS A 203 16.64 -0.54 7.05
CA CYS A 203 15.22 -0.40 7.31
C CYS A 203 14.79 -1.11 8.60
N THR A 204 13.67 -0.66 9.16
CA THR A 204 12.94 -1.40 10.20
C THR A 204 11.78 -2.14 9.54
N VAL A 205 11.63 -3.43 9.88
CA VAL A 205 10.47 -4.22 9.47
C VAL A 205 9.46 -4.23 10.62
N ALA A 206 8.22 -3.90 10.33
CA ALA A 206 7.11 -3.97 11.28
C ALA A 206 6.14 -5.09 10.88
N ARG A 207 5.65 -5.84 11.85
CA ARG A 207 4.63 -6.88 11.69
C ARG A 207 3.46 -6.58 12.59
N ILE A 208 2.25 -6.84 12.11
CA ILE A 208 1.04 -6.80 12.93
C ILE A 208 0.78 -8.22 13.41
N ALA A 209 0.73 -8.44 14.73
CA ALA A 209 0.74 -9.78 15.32
C ALA A 209 -0.37 -10.71 14.76
N ASP A 210 -1.57 -10.18 14.56
CA ASP A 210 -2.73 -10.96 14.06
C ASP A 210 -2.86 -10.96 12.53
N LEU A 211 -1.90 -10.38 11.81
CA LEU A 211 -1.85 -10.38 10.34
C LEU A 211 -0.53 -11.00 9.87
N PRO A 212 -0.41 -12.34 9.89
CA PRO A 212 0.85 -13.03 9.59
C PRO A 212 1.36 -12.76 8.16
N ASP A 213 0.43 -12.50 7.23
CA ASP A 213 0.69 -12.25 5.81
C ASP A 213 0.93 -10.75 5.48
N PHE A 214 0.95 -9.89 6.51
CA PHE A 214 1.29 -8.47 6.37
C PHE A 214 2.69 -8.17 6.90
N ILE A 215 3.43 -7.35 6.17
CA ILE A 215 4.63 -6.68 6.65
C ILE A 215 4.62 -5.20 6.25
N ALA A 216 5.29 -4.37 7.04
CA ALA A 216 5.67 -3.03 6.64
C ALA A 216 7.19 -2.85 6.71
N VAL A 217 7.75 -2.12 5.75
CA VAL A 217 9.18 -1.75 5.71
C VAL A 217 9.27 -0.24 5.86
N LEU A 218 10.01 0.22 6.87
CA LEU A 218 10.13 1.63 7.25
C LEU A 218 11.58 2.09 7.05
N MET A 219 11.78 3.15 6.29
CA MET A 219 13.11 3.74 6.09
C MET A 219 13.61 4.39 7.39
N PRO A 220 14.91 4.27 7.69
CA PRO A 220 15.51 4.93 8.83
C PRO A 220 15.67 6.43 8.57
N MET A 221 15.70 7.20 9.65
CA MET A 221 16.17 8.58 9.64
C MET A 221 17.65 8.62 10.01
N ARG A 222 18.39 9.48 9.32
CA ARG A 222 19.75 9.84 9.72
C ARG A 222 19.63 10.95 10.76
N VAL A 223 19.82 10.59 12.02
CA VAL A 223 19.83 11.54 13.15
C VAL A 223 21.14 11.36 13.90
N ASP A 224 21.62 12.46 14.49
CA ASP A 224 22.79 12.39 15.35
C ASP A 224 22.48 11.55 16.60
N PRO A 225 23.43 10.74 17.08
CA PRO A 225 23.25 9.99 18.31
C PRO A 225 22.97 10.96 19.47
N VAL A 226 21.92 10.69 20.24
CA VAL A 226 21.71 11.40 21.50
C VAL A 226 22.83 10.97 22.47
N SER A 227 23.49 11.95 23.10
CA SER A 227 24.63 11.72 23.99
C SER A 227 24.27 10.95 25.27
N SER A 228 23.00 10.97 25.67
CA SER A 228 22.47 10.24 26.82
C SER A 228 21.14 9.56 26.48
N LEU A 229 20.93 8.35 27.00
CA LEU A 229 19.69 7.59 26.79
C LEU A 229 18.49 8.17 27.53
N LEU A 230 18.75 8.79 28.68
CA LEU A 230 17.76 9.47 29.50
C LEU A 230 18.08 10.97 29.52
N PRO A 231 17.07 11.85 29.56
CA PRO A 231 17.28 13.28 29.76
C PRO A 231 18.14 13.55 30.99
N GLU A 232 19.03 14.54 30.90
CA GLU A 232 20.01 14.85 31.96
C GLU A 232 19.35 15.11 33.32
N TRP A 233 18.21 15.80 33.35
CA TRP A 233 17.47 16.10 34.57
C TRP A 233 17.01 14.83 35.33
N LEU A 234 16.74 13.74 34.61
CA LEU A 234 16.32 12.47 35.20
C LEU A 234 17.52 11.70 35.78
N ASN A 235 18.69 11.80 35.13
CA ASN A 235 19.93 11.20 35.63
C ASN A 235 20.43 11.93 36.90
N ALA A 236 20.31 13.25 36.93
CA ALA A 236 20.68 14.06 38.08
C ALA A 236 19.86 13.68 39.34
N ALA A 237 18.54 13.50 39.19
CA ALA A 237 17.67 13.11 40.30
C ALA A 237 17.99 11.71 40.87
N ARG A 238 18.49 10.79 40.05
CA ARG A 238 18.87 9.42 40.46
C ARG A 238 20.25 9.32 41.09
N SER A 239 21.14 10.25 40.78
CA SER A 239 22.50 10.28 41.34
C SER A 239 22.55 10.92 42.73
N ALA A 240 21.48 11.60 43.13
CA ALA A 240 21.33 12.27 44.42
C ALA A 240 20.54 11.44 45.47
N ALA A 241 20.09 10.24 45.09
CA ALA A 241 19.35 9.29 45.94
C ALA A 241 20.23 8.08 46.25
#